data_AF-A0A842VWE2-F1
#
_entry.id   AF-A0A842VWE2-F1
#
_cell.length_a   1.000
_cell.length_b   1.000
_cell.length_c   1.000
_cell.angle_alpha   90.00
_cell.angle_beta   90.00
_cell.angle_gamma   90.00
#
_symmetry.space_group_name_H-M   'P 1'
#
loop_
_entity.id
_entity.type
_entity.pdbx_description
1 polymer ?
#
loop_
_entity_poly.entity_id
_entity_poly.type
_entity_poly.pdbx_seq_one_letter_code
_entity_poly.pdbx_strand_id
1 'polypeptide(L)' 'MADGFDGLEIIDISTPSSPSQEGQFYDGGYARGVYVSGDYAYVADGDDGLEIIDISTPSSPSQVKQISSECPEIYA' A
#
# COMPACT_ATOMS: atom_id res chain seq x y z
N MET A 1 -16.66 -10.20 11.56
CA MET A 1 -15.52 -10.89 10.92
C MET A 1 -14.48 -9.81 10.78
N ALA A 2 -13.36 -9.90 11.50
CA ALA A 2 -12.28 -8.93 11.39
C ALA A 2 -11.52 -9.32 10.12
N ASP A 3 -11.95 -8.72 9.02
CA ASP A 3 -11.22 -8.72 7.76
C ASP A 3 -9.99 -7.84 8.04
N GLY A 4 -8.81 -8.46 8.08
CA GLY A 4 -7.55 -7.75 8.34
C GLY A 4 -6.91 -7.34 7.02
N PHE A 5 -7.71 -6.84 6.08
CA PHE A 5 -7.34 -6.70 4.68
C PHE A 5 -6.98 -5.27 4.28
N ASP A 6 -6.52 -4.41 5.18
CA ASP A 6 -6.55 -2.96 4.89
C ASP A 6 -5.45 -2.41 3.95
N GLY A 7 -4.65 -3.26 3.29
CA GLY A 7 -3.64 -2.82 2.31
C GLY A 7 -2.86 -1.59 2.79
N LEU A 8 -3.07 -0.44 2.13
CA LEU A 8 -2.62 0.88 2.58
C LEU A 8 -3.81 1.80 2.91
N GLU A 9 -3.93 2.25 4.15
CA GLU A 9 -4.85 3.33 4.56
C GLU A 9 -4.11 4.66 4.73
N ILE A 10 -4.69 5.74 4.22
CA ILE A 10 -4.16 7.10 4.35
C ILE A 10 -5.08 7.89 5.28
N ILE A 11 -4.56 8.28 6.45
CA ILE A 11 -5.31 8.97 7.50
C ILE A 11 -4.75 10.39 7.67
N ASP A 12 -5.62 11.40 7.57
CA ASP A 12 -5.31 12.75 8.01
C ASP A 12 -5.33 12.82 9.54
N ILE A 13 -4.21 13.28 10.10
CA ILE A 13 -3.98 13.50 11.53
C ILE A 13 -3.72 14.99 11.84
N SER A 14 -4.08 15.90 10.93
CA SER A 14 -3.95 17.35 11.08
C SER A 14 -4.62 17.86 12.36
N THR A 15 -5.72 17.22 12.77
CA THR A 15 -6.37 17.40 14.06
C THR A 15 -6.18 16.13 14.91
N PRO A 16 -5.20 16.08 15.84
CA PRO A 16 -4.88 14.84 16.57
C PRO A 16 -6.02 14.26 17.41
N SER A 17 -6.97 15.09 17.83
CA SER A 17 -8.16 14.64 18.58
C SER A 17 -9.27 14.07 17.69
N SER A 18 -9.15 14.20 16.37
CA SER A 18 -10.14 13.76 15.39
C SER A 18 -9.48 13.35 14.06
N PRO A 19 -8.74 12.22 14.02
CA PRO A 19 -8.24 11.67 12.77
C PRO A 19 -9.38 11.34 11.79
N SER A 20 -9.12 11.47 10.49
CA SER A 20 -10.07 11.11 9.43
C SER A 20 -9.38 10.37 8.30
N GLN A 21 -10.02 9.32 7.78
CA GLN A 21 -9.53 8.61 6.61
C GLN A 21 -9.68 9.50 5.37
N GLU A 22 -8.58 9.73 4.66
CA GLU A 22 -8.55 10.48 3.39
C GLU A 22 -8.65 9.54 2.20
N GLY A 23 -8.00 8.37 2.27
CA GLY A 23 -8.03 7.39 1.18
C GLY A 23 -7.57 6.00 1.60
N GLN A 24 -7.70 5.07 0.66
CA GLN A 24 -7.27 3.68 0.83
C GLN A 24 -6.83 3.09 -0.50
N PHE A 25 -5.88 2.19 -0.45
CA PHE A 25 -5.50 1.33 -1.55
C PHE A 25 -5.53 -0.13 -1.08
N TYR A 26 -6.31 -0.95 -1.78
CA TYR A 26 -6.48 -2.35 -1.48
C TYR A 26 -6.28 -3.18 -2.76
N ASP A 27 -5.28 -4.03 -2.73
CA ASP A 27 -4.88 -4.96 -3.79
C ASP A 27 -5.37 -6.39 -3.56
N GLY A 28 -5.86 -6.70 -2.34
CA GLY A 28 -6.23 -8.07 -1.96
C GLY A 28 -5.17 -8.78 -1.12
N GLY A 29 -4.00 -8.16 -0.93
CA GLY A 29 -2.84 -8.74 -0.27
C GLY A 29 -2.73 -8.47 1.23
N TYR A 30 -1.61 -8.92 1.80
CA TYR A 30 -1.25 -8.69 3.20
C TYR A 30 -0.05 -7.74 3.30
N ALA A 31 -0.34 -6.45 3.50
CA ALA A 31 0.66 -5.46 3.83
C ALA A 31 1.38 -5.81 5.16
N ARG A 32 2.69 -6.08 5.08
CA ARG A 32 3.55 -6.41 6.23
C ARG A 32 4.39 -5.23 6.70
N GLY A 33 4.57 -4.23 5.86
CA GLY A 33 5.34 -3.04 6.18
C GLY A 33 5.13 -1.96 5.14
N VAL A 34 5.23 -0.71 5.59
CA VAL A 34 5.12 0.48 4.75
C VAL A 34 6.32 1.38 4.96
N TYR A 35 6.85 1.92 3.87
CA TYR A 35 7.83 2.99 3.87
C TYR A 35 7.36 4.11 2.96
N VAL A 36 7.50 5.36 3.38
CA VAL A 36 7.08 6.52 2.58
C VAL A 36 8.29 7.37 2.23
N SER A 37 8.40 7.75 0.95
CA SER A 37 9.43 8.66 0.46
C SER A 37 8.84 9.60 -0.58
N GLY A 38 8.68 10.88 -0.21
CA GLY A 38 8.00 11.87 -1.04
C GLY A 38 6.54 11.47 -1.27
N ASP A 39 6.14 11.45 -2.54
CA ASP A 39 4.77 11.14 -2.96
C ASP A 39 4.55 9.64 -3.22
N TYR A 40 5.44 8.77 -2.74
CA TYR A 40 5.35 7.32 -2.92
C TYR A 40 5.34 6.56 -1.59
N ALA A 41 4.45 5.58 -1.50
CA ALA A 41 4.44 4.54 -0.49
C ALA A 41 4.96 3.23 -1.08
N TYR A 42 5.80 2.54 -0.32
CA TYR A 42 6.37 1.24 -0.64
C TYR A 42 5.79 0.24 0.35
N VAL A 43 4.96 -0.69 -0.14
CA VAL A 43 4.26 -1.66 0.70
C VAL A 43 4.85 -3.04 0.44
N ALA A 44 5.39 -3.66 1.48
CA ALA A 44 5.83 -5.05 1.42
C ALA A 44 4.60 -5.94 1.57
N ASP A 45 4.16 -6.54 0.47
CA ASP A 45 3.06 -7.48 0.44
C ASP A 45 3.57 -8.92 0.56
N GLY A 46 2.97 -9.68 1.48
CA GLY A 46 3.36 -11.06 1.75
C GLY A 46 3.21 -12.02 0.57
N ASP A 47 2.19 -11.81 -0.25
CA ASP A 47 1.84 -12.67 -1.39
C ASP A 47 2.30 -12.03 -2.70
N ASP A 48 2.26 -10.71 -2.79
CA ASP A 48 2.50 -9.95 -4.02
C ASP A 48 3.91 -9.34 -4.16
N GLY A 49 4.73 -9.40 -3.10
CA GLY A 49 6.12 -8.93 -3.10
C GLY A 49 6.26 -7.49 -2.62
N LEU A 50 6.69 -6.57 -3.51
CA LEU A 50 6.81 -5.15 -3.20
C LEU A 50 5.90 -4.33 -4.11
N GLU A 51 5.00 -3.58 -3.50
CA GLU A 51 4.17 -2.60 -4.18
C GLU A 51 4.72 -1.19 -4.05
N ILE A 52 4.57 -0.41 -5.11
CA ILE A 52 4.90 1.01 -5.17
C ILE A 52 3.62 1.74 -5.52
N ILE A 53 3.16 2.59 -4.61
CA ILE A 53 1.87 3.30 -4.70
C ILE A 53 2.15 4.80 -4.73
N ASP A 54 1.58 5.51 -5.71
CA ASP A 54 1.53 6.96 -5.75
C ASP A 54 0.48 7.46 -4.77
N ILE A 55 0.92 8.30 -3.83
CA ILE A 55 0.10 8.92 -2.78
C ILE A 55 0.07 10.45 -2.90
N SER A 56 0.44 11.02 -4.06
CA SER A 56 0.42 12.47 -4.33
C SER A 56 -0.96 13.10 -4.13
N THR A 57 -2.02 12.31 -4.39
CA THR A 57 -3.41 12.65 -4.05
C THR A 57 -3.91 11.68 -2.98
N PRO A 58 -3.88 12.07 -1.69
CA PRO A 58 -4.22 11.20 -0.55
C PRO A 58 -5.59 10.52 -0.67
N SER A 59 -6.55 11.16 -1.32
CA SER A 59 -7.91 10.62 -1.53
C SER A 59 -8.06 9.66 -2.70
N SER A 60 -7.01 9.49 -3.50
CA SER A 60 -7.00 8.62 -4.67
C SER A 60 -5.61 8.00 -4.89
N PRO A 61 -5.11 7.20 -3.93
CA PRO A 61 -3.85 6.48 -4.12
C PRO A 61 -3.95 5.51 -5.30
N SER A 62 -2.84 5.30 -6.01
CA SER A 62 -2.82 4.43 -7.19
C SER A 62 -1.53 3.63 -7.31
N GLN A 63 -1.65 2.37 -7.71
CA GLN A 63 -0.50 1.50 -7.92
C GLN A 63 0.32 1.99 -9.11
N VAL A 64 1.61 2.24 -8.88
CA VAL A 64 2.58 2.54 -9.94
C VAL A 64 3.19 1.25 -10.45
N LYS A 65 3.54 0.35 -9.53
CA LYS A 65 4.24 -0.89 -9.86
C LYS A 65 4.12 -1.95 -8.78
N GLN A 66 4.07 -3.19 -9.21
CA GLN A 66 4.30 -4.38 -8.39
C GLN A 66 5.63 -5.03 -8.81
N ILE A 67 6.41 -5.47 -7.82
CA ILE A 67 7.62 -6.25 -8.01
C ILE A 67 7.40 -7.57 -7.28
N SER A 68 7.07 -8.61 -8.04
CA SER A 68 6.86 -9.94 -7.47
C SER A 68 8.15 -10.47 -6.84
N SER A 69 7.98 -11.19 -5.73
CA SER A 69 9.08 -11.97 -5.14
C SER A 69 9.33 -13.28 -5.88
N GLU A 70 8.46 -13.64 -6.82
CA GLU A 70 8.62 -14.82 -7.65
C GLU A 70 9.87 -14.68 -8.53
N CYS A 71 10.81 -15.61 -8.35
CA CYS A 71 11.92 -15.79 -9.26
C CYS A 71 11.34 -16.00 -10.66
N PRO A 72 11.70 -15.19 -11.68
CA PRO A 72 11.19 -15.43 -13.02
C PRO A 72 11.56 -16.85 -13.39
N GLU A 73 10.55 -17.69 -13.65
CA GLU A 73 10.74 -19.03 -14.20
C GLU A 73 11.55 -18.86 -15.49
N ILE A 74 12.85 -19.09 -15.42
CA ILE A 74 13.68 -19.26 -16.60
C ILE A 74 13.26 -20.62 -17.15
N TYR A 75 12.22 -20.64 -17.98
CA TYR A 75 11.88 -21.81 -18.77
C TYR A 75 13.09 -22.10 -19.68
N ALA A 76 13.87 -23.10 -19.30
CA ALA A 76 14.97 -23.66 -20.09
C ALA A 76 14.44 -24.41 -21.31
#